data_AF-G0V431-F1
#
_entry.id   AF-G0V431-F1
#
_cell.length_a   1.000
_cell.length_b   1.000
_cell.length_c   1.000
_cell.angle_alpha   90.00
_cell.angle_beta   90.00
_cell.angle_gamma   90.00
#
_symmetry.space_group_name_H-M   'P 1'
#
loop_
_entity.id
_entity.type
_entity.pdbx_description
1 polymer ?
#
loop_
_entity_poly.entity_id
_entity_poly.type
_entity_poly.pdbx_seq_one_letter_code
_entity_poly.pdbx_strand_id
1 'polypeptide(L)'
;MEAFKECGIDPEFYAYRKRALDEILPWDFIDAGVSKEYLIKEYQRAMECILTKDCRLGCTACGITKYLEGGACFNGAIFNKVSKN
;
A
#
# COMPACT_ATOMS: atom_id res chain seq x y z
N MET A 1 -7.52 -19.39 24.51
CA MET A 1 -6.18 -20.02 24.32
C MET A 1 -6.25 -21.48 23.91
N GLU A 2 -7.25 -22.26 24.34
CA GLU A 2 -7.46 -23.67 23.93
C GLU A 2 -7.27 -23.91 22.42
N ALA A 3 -8.03 -23.20 21.58
CA ALA A 3 -7.99 -23.39 20.12
C ALA A 3 -6.61 -23.12 19.50
N PHE A 4 -5.89 -22.08 19.98
CA PHE A 4 -4.54 -21.80 19.51
C PHE A 4 -3.57 -22.92 19.89
N LYS A 5 -3.70 -23.46 21.11
CA LYS A 5 -2.89 -24.59 21.61
C LYS A 5 -3.14 -25.87 20.82
N GLU A 6 -4.40 -26.18 20.52
CA GLU A 6 -4.77 -27.35 19.71
C GLU A 6 -4.22 -27.27 18.28
N CYS A 7 -4.20 -26.07 17.70
CA CYS A 7 -3.65 -25.84 16.36
C CYS A 7 -2.12 -25.67 16.32
N GLY A 8 -1.44 -25.67 17.48
CA GLY A 8 0.00 -25.38 17.55
C GLY A 8 0.37 -23.96 17.08
N ILE A 9 -0.55 -23.00 17.25
CA ILE A 9 -0.40 -21.62 16.82
C ILE A 9 -0.02 -20.76 18.03
N ASP A 10 1.04 -19.96 17.89
CA ASP A 10 1.36 -18.90 18.85
C ASP A 10 0.63 -17.60 18.48
N PRO A 11 -0.39 -17.16 19.25
CA PRO A 11 -1.12 -15.93 18.96
C PRO A 11 -0.27 -14.67 19.20
N GLU A 12 0.72 -14.72 20.11
CA GLU A 12 1.57 -13.55 20.41
C GLU A 12 2.46 -13.22 19.20
N PHE A 13 2.94 -14.23 18.50
CA PHE A 13 3.63 -14.07 17.23
C PHE A 13 2.81 -13.27 16.22
N TYR A 14 1.50 -13.53 16.07
CA TYR A 14 0.68 -12.80 15.11
C TYR A 14 0.27 -11.40 15.58
N ALA A 15 0.04 -11.23 16.89
CA ALA A 15 -0.44 -9.98 17.47
C ALA A 15 0.66 -8.91 17.59
N TYR A 16 1.88 -9.30 17.96
CA TYR A 16 2.93 -8.35 18.36
C TYR A 16 4.13 -8.30 17.42
N ARG A 17 4.20 -9.18 16.43
CA ARG A 17 5.33 -9.18 15.50
C ARG A 17 5.36 -7.87 14.69
N LYS A 18 6.53 -7.24 14.69
CA LYS A 18 6.86 -6.19 13.71
C LYS A 18 7.03 -6.82 12.33
N ARG A 19 6.39 -6.22 11.34
CA ARG A 19 6.50 -6.64 9.95
C ARG A 19 7.56 -5.83 9.23
N ALA A 20 8.47 -6.51 8.55
CA ALA A 20 9.51 -5.87 7.74
C ALA A 20 8.89 -5.49 6.38
N LEU A 21 9.33 -4.39 5.79
CA LEU A 21 8.69 -3.91 4.54
C LEU A 21 9.11 -4.72 3.30
N ASP A 22 10.21 -5.48 3.42
CA ASP A 22 10.78 -6.37 2.42
C ASP A 22 10.22 -7.80 2.50
N GLU A 23 9.36 -8.11 3.48
CA GLU A 23 8.69 -9.40 3.53
C GLU A 23 7.44 -9.46 2.65
N ILE A 24 6.94 -10.69 2.42
CA ILE A 24 5.61 -10.90 1.84
C ILE A 24 4.57 -10.62 2.93
N LEU A 25 3.84 -9.53 2.77
CA LEU A 25 2.81 -9.12 3.71
C LEU A 25 1.51 -9.91 3.45
N PRO A 26 0.69 -10.17 4.48
CA PRO A 26 -0.55 -10.91 4.33
C PRO A 26 -1.56 -10.22 3.42
N TRP A 27 -1.37 -8.93 3.10
CA TRP A 27 -2.21 -8.15 2.20
C TRP A 27 -1.55 -7.86 0.86
N ASP A 28 -0.34 -8.38 0.58
CA ASP A 28 0.33 -8.14 -0.71
C ASP A 28 -0.45 -8.71 -1.90
N PHE A 29 -1.35 -9.66 -1.68
CA PHE A 29 -2.24 -10.17 -2.72
C PHE A 29 -3.41 -9.24 -3.04
N ILE A 30 -3.65 -8.21 -2.23
CA ILE A 30 -4.75 -7.25 -2.41
C ILE A 30 -4.26 -6.14 -3.34
N ASP A 31 -4.83 -6.07 -4.53
CA ASP A 31 -4.58 -4.98 -5.48
C ASP A 31 -5.76 -3.99 -5.47
N ALA A 32 -5.54 -2.82 -4.88
CA ALA A 32 -6.49 -1.69 -4.87
C ALA A 32 -6.14 -0.61 -5.92
N GLY A 33 -5.22 -0.90 -6.85
CA GLY A 33 -4.70 0.05 -7.83
C GLY A 33 -3.66 1.04 -7.27
N VAL A 34 -3.21 0.84 -6.04
CA VAL A 34 -2.12 1.61 -5.41
C VAL A 34 -0.89 0.72 -5.30
N SER A 35 0.26 1.24 -5.71
CA SER A 35 1.54 0.50 -5.68
C SER A 35 2.02 0.24 -4.24
N LYS A 36 2.68 -0.92 -4.02
CA LYS A 36 3.29 -1.27 -2.73
C LYS A 36 4.33 -0.24 -2.33
N GLU A 37 5.10 0.28 -3.28
CA GLU A 37 6.12 1.30 -3.08
C GLU A 37 5.50 2.60 -2.55
N TYR A 38 4.33 3.00 -3.05
CA TYR A 38 3.61 4.16 -2.53
C TYR A 38 3.14 3.92 -1.08
N LEU A 39 2.57 2.75 -0.77
CA LEU A 39 2.13 2.43 0.58
C LEU A 39 3.29 2.41 1.58
N ILE A 40 4.44 1.88 1.19
CA ILE A 40 5.67 1.91 2.00
C ILE A 40 6.10 3.35 2.28
N LYS A 41 6.11 4.21 1.27
CA LYS A 41 6.44 5.63 1.40
C LYS A 41 5.46 6.35 2.33
N GLU A 42 4.16 6.11 2.20
CA GLU A 42 3.14 6.72 3.06
C GLU A 42 3.27 6.24 4.51
N TYR A 43 3.58 4.95 4.73
CA TYR A 43 3.88 4.42 6.06
C TYR A 43 5.07 5.14 6.71
N GLN A 44 6.18 5.30 5.98
CA GLN A 44 7.36 6.03 6.48
C GLN A 44 7.02 7.49 6.85
N ARG A 45 6.27 8.18 5.99
CA ARG A 45 5.81 9.56 6.26
C ARG A 45 4.92 9.64 7.50
N ALA A 46 4.02 8.66 7.67
CA ALA A 46 3.14 8.59 8.84
C ALA A 46 3.95 8.39 10.12
N MET A 47 5.00 7.56 10.08
CA MET A 47 5.92 7.39 11.21
C MET A 47 6.67 8.68 11.58
N GLU A 48 6.89 9.58 10.62
CA GLU A 48 7.49 10.90 10.81
C GLU A 48 6.44 12.01 11.06
N CYS A 49 5.17 11.67 11.21
CA CYS A 49 4.05 12.62 11.35
C CYS A 49 3.92 13.62 10.18
N ILE A 50 4.38 13.24 8.99
CA ILE A 50 4.32 14.09 7.79
C ILE A 50 3.05 13.79 7.00
N LEU A 51 2.23 14.82 6.80
CA LEU A 51 0.99 14.71 6.02
C LEU A 51 1.27 14.67 4.52
N THR A 52 0.63 13.74 3.82
CA THR A 52 0.54 13.76 2.37
C THR A 52 -0.53 14.74 1.92
N LYS A 53 -0.18 15.59 0.95
CA LYS A 53 -1.10 16.58 0.39
C LYS A 53 -2.28 15.91 -0.30
N ASP A 54 -3.38 16.64 -0.41
CA ASP A 54 -4.51 16.27 -1.26
C ASP A 54 -4.06 16.07 -2.72
N CYS A 55 -4.35 14.90 -3.30
CA CYS A 55 -3.95 14.56 -4.66
C CYS A 55 -4.63 15.43 -5.74
N ARG A 56 -5.74 16.10 -5.41
CA ARG A 56 -6.42 17.07 -6.28
C ARG A 56 -5.63 18.38 -6.43
N LEU A 57 -4.76 18.68 -5.47
CA LEU A 57 -3.82 19.81 -5.53
C LEU A 57 -2.53 19.47 -6.29
N GLY A 58 -2.36 18.21 -6.68
CA GLY A 58 -1.26 17.72 -7.48
C GLY A 58 -0.99 16.25 -7.19
N CYS A 59 -0.76 15.49 -8.25
CA CYS A 59 -0.57 14.05 -8.17
C CYS A 59 0.53 13.65 -7.16
N THR A 60 0.25 12.60 -6.39
CA THR A 60 1.17 12.01 -5.39
C THR A 60 1.88 10.76 -5.89
N ALA A 61 1.58 10.34 -7.13
CA ALA A 61 2.09 9.14 -7.78
C ALA A 61 1.73 7.83 -7.05
N CYS A 62 0.46 7.64 -6.71
CA CYS A 62 -0.02 6.40 -6.04
C CYS A 62 0.03 5.14 -6.92
N GLY A 63 0.06 5.29 -8.24
CA GLY A 63 0.14 4.17 -9.21
C GLY A 63 -1.18 3.83 -9.92
N ILE A 64 -2.29 4.48 -9.57
CA ILE A 64 -3.62 4.18 -10.12
C ILE A 64 -3.73 4.35 -11.65
N THR A 65 -2.86 5.17 -12.25
CA THR A 65 -2.81 5.39 -13.69
C THR A 65 -2.39 4.16 -14.49
N LYS A 66 -1.85 3.11 -13.85
CA LYS A 66 -1.65 1.79 -14.46
C LYS A 66 -2.97 1.12 -14.87
N TYR A 67 -4.06 1.41 -14.15
CA TYR A 67 -5.36 0.74 -14.32
C TYR A 67 -6.44 1.67 -14.90
N LEU A 68 -6.20 2.99 -14.93
CA LEU A 68 -7.15 3.97 -15.43
C LEU A 68 -6.68 4.55 -16.77
N GLU A 69 -7.51 4.37 -17.80
CA GLU A 69 -7.34 5.02 -19.11
C GLU A 69 -8.24 6.26 -19.19
N GLY A 70 -7.85 7.33 -18.47
CA GLY A 70 -8.56 8.63 -18.49
C GLY A 70 -9.02 9.16 -17.14
N GLY A 71 -9.78 10.25 -17.16
CA GLY A 71 -10.24 10.97 -15.98
C GLY A 71 -9.19 11.91 -15.36
N ALA A 72 -9.58 12.63 -14.31
CA ALA A 72 -8.74 13.65 -13.67
C ALA A 72 -7.40 13.08 -13.15
N CYS A 73 -7.40 11.83 -12.69
CA CYS A 73 -6.18 11.17 -12.22
C CYS A 73 -5.21 10.83 -13.36
N PHE A 74 -5.69 10.45 -14.55
CA PHE A 74 -4.81 10.15 -15.69
C PHE A 74 -4.30 11.44 -16.35
N ASN A 75 -5.20 12.40 -16.59
CA ASN A 75 -4.88 13.65 -17.28
C ASN A 75 -4.04 14.60 -16.43
N GLY A 76 -4.19 14.56 -15.10
CA GLY A 76 -3.46 15.38 -14.14
C GLY A 76 -2.30 14.67 -13.43
N ALA A 77 -1.94 13.45 -13.85
CA ALA A 77 -0.86 12.71 -13.23
C ALA A 77 0.52 13.20 -13.66
N ILE A 78 1.50 13.01 -12.77
CA ILE A 78 2.93 13.14 -13.10
C ILE A 78 3.31 12.15 -14.21
N PHE A 79 2.67 10.98 -14.23
CA PHE A 79 2.84 9.95 -15.24
C PHE A 79 1.50 9.57 -15.85
N ASN A 80 1.29 9.94 -17.11
CA ASN A 80 0.10 9.69 -17.91
C ASN A 80 0.31 8.60 -18.98
N LYS A 81 1.16 7.60 -18.68
CA LYS A 81 1.40 6.46 -19.57
C LYS A 81 0.70 5.23 -19.01
N VAL A 82 -0.20 4.65 -19.78
CA VAL A 82 -0.73 3.30 -19.52
C VAL A 82 0.41 2.32 -19.80
N SER A 83 0.81 1.53 -18.80
CA SER A 83 1.68 0.38 -19.06
C SER A 83 0.89 -0.65 -19.84
N LYS A 84 1.05 -0.66 -21.17
CA LYS A 84 0.62 -1.79 -22.01
C LYS A 84 1.48 -2.98 -21.62
N ASN A 85 0.88 -3.96 -20.94
CA ASN A 85 1.43 -5.32 -20.91
C ASN A 85 1.36 -5.91 -22.32
#